data_AF-A0A3G1GN66-F1
#
_entry.id   AF-A0A3G1GN66-F1
#
_cell.length_a   1.000
_cell.length_b   1.000
_cell.length_c   1.000
_cell.angle_alpha   90.00
_cell.angle_beta   90.00
_cell.angle_gamma   90.00
#
_symmetry.space_group_name_H-M   'P 1'
#
loop_
_entity.id
_entity.type
_entity.pdbx_description
1 polymer ?
#
loop_
_entity_poly.entity_id
_entity_poly.type
_entity_poly.pdbx_seq_one_letter_code
_entity_poly.pdbx_strand_id
1 'polypeptide(L)'
;MLMYVLSFLFVSGTISFIFNRKHLLLMLLSLEFIVISLYLNMFLYLSNMSYEFFFSMIFLTMSVCEGALGLSLLILMVRVCGNDYILTFSSLW
;
A
#
# COMPACT_ATOMS: atom_id res chain seq x y z
N MET A 1 -6.65 23.54 3.45
CA MET A 1 -6.71 22.72 4.69
C MET A 1 -6.75 21.24 4.38
N LEU A 2 -7.73 20.75 3.60
CA LEU A 2 -7.90 19.34 3.25
C LEU A 2 -6.66 18.69 2.60
N MET A 3 -6.00 19.40 1.68
CA MET A 3 -4.74 18.92 1.06
C MET A 3 -3.61 18.69 2.09
N TYR A 4 -3.51 19.53 3.13
CA TYR A 4 -2.50 19.34 4.18
C TYR A 4 -2.83 18.12 5.05
N VAL A 5 -4.11 17.88 5.36
CA VAL A 5 -4.54 16.68 6.09
C VAL A 5 -4.21 15.40 5.30
N LEU A 6 -4.42 15.41 3.98
CA LEU A 6 -4.08 14.29 3.12
C LEU A 6 -2.58 14.04 3.02
N SER A 7 -1.78 15.11 2.93
CA SER A 7 -0.32 14.97 2.98
C SER A 7 0.14 14.38 4.31
N PHE A 8 -0.52 14.73 5.42
CA PHE A 8 -0.22 14.15 6.73
C PHE A 8 -0.59 12.65 6.80
N LEU A 9 -1.74 12.26 6.22
CA LEU A 9 -2.15 10.86 6.13
C LEU A 9 -1.16 10.02 5.30
N PHE A 10 -0.64 10.57 4.21
CA PHE A 10 0.40 9.89 3.42
C PHE A 10 1.70 9.73 4.22
N VAL A 11 2.14 10.79 4.91
CA VAL A 11 3.35 10.75 5.74
C VAL A 11 3.20 9.77 6.91
N SER A 12 2.05 9.73 7.59
CA SER A 12 1.83 8.76 8.68
C SER A 12 1.81 7.32 8.16
N GLY A 13 1.24 7.08 6.97
CA GLY A 13 1.28 5.79 6.30
C GLY A 13 2.70 5.32 5.99
N THR A 14 3.52 6.18 5.36
CA THR A 14 4.93 5.86 5.06
C THR A 14 5.76 5.61 6.32
N ILE A 15 5.54 6.38 7.39
CA ILE A 15 6.19 6.15 8.68
C ILE A 15 5.82 4.78 9.25
N SER A 16 4.54 4.40 9.18
CA SER A 16 4.07 3.08 9.66
C SER A 16 4.72 1.93 8.90
N PHE A 17 4.93 2.09 7.58
CA PHE A 17 5.61 1.10 6.74
C PHE A 17 7.08 0.92 7.16
N ILE A 18 7.77 2.00 7.50
CA ILE A 18 9.19 1.95 7.91
C ILE A 18 9.35 1.23 9.26
N PHE A 19 8.43 1.44 10.21
CA PHE A 19 8.53 0.85 11.55
C PHE A 19 8.10 -0.63 11.62
N ASN A 20 7.15 -1.07 10.78
CA ASN A 20 6.54 -2.40 10.89
C ASN A 20 7.33 -3.52 10.19
N ARG A 21 8.61 -3.71 10.53
CA ARG A 21 9.55 -4.59 9.81
C ARG A 21 9.41 -6.10 10.12
N LYS A 22 8.60 -6.50 11.10
CA LYS A 22 8.59 -7.89 11.60
C LYS A 22 7.69 -8.83 10.81
N HIS A 23 6.43 -8.47 10.61
CA HIS A 23 5.45 -9.30 9.92
C HIS A 23 5.11 -8.70 8.55
N LEU A 24 5.18 -9.53 7.51
CA LEU A 24 4.91 -9.09 6.14
C LEU A 24 3.45 -8.63 5.96
N LEU A 25 2.50 -9.22 6.68
CA LEU A 25 1.09 -8.83 6.63
C LEU A 25 0.88 -7.37 7.08
N LEU A 26 1.54 -6.93 8.15
CA LEU A 26 1.46 -5.54 8.64
C LEU A 26 2.09 -4.54 7.64
N MET A 27 3.08 -5.00 6.85
CA MET A 27 3.66 -4.20 5.78
C MET A 27 2.69 -4.05 4.59
N LEU A 28 1.98 -5.12 4.22
CA LEU A 28 0.97 -5.06 3.15
C LEU A 28 -0.19 -4.13 3.54
N LEU A 29 -0.66 -4.20 4.79
CA LEU A 29 -1.76 -3.35 5.27
C LEU A 29 -1.37 -1.87 5.33
N SER A 30 -0.11 -1.57 5.68
CA SER A 30 0.39 -0.18 5.61
C SER A 30 0.56 0.31 4.17
N LEU A 31 0.89 -0.57 3.22
CA LEU A 31 0.88 -0.23 1.78
C LEU A 31 -0.53 0.10 1.27
N GLU A 32 -1.55 -0.69 1.62
CA GLU A 32 -2.94 -0.40 1.26
C GLU A 32 -3.40 0.96 1.80
N PHE A 33 -3.00 1.31 3.04
CA PHE A 33 -3.28 2.62 3.61
C PHE A 33 -2.63 3.77 2.80
N ILE A 34 -1.39 3.59 2.33
CA ILE A 34 -0.70 4.56 1.47
C ILE A 34 -1.46 4.74 0.14
N VAL A 35 -1.88 3.64 -0.50
CA VAL A 35 -2.64 3.67 -1.75
C VAL A 35 -3.95 4.46 -1.60
N ILE A 36 -4.69 4.24 -0.51
CA ILE A 36 -5.95 4.96 -0.26
C ILE A 36 -5.69 6.46 -0.07
N SER A 37 -4.64 6.84 0.66
CA SER A 37 -4.29 8.24 0.83
C SER A 37 -3.92 8.94 -0.49
N LEU A 38 -3.24 8.22 -1.39
CA LEU A 38 -2.91 8.69 -2.74
C LEU A 38 -4.16 8.80 -3.62
N TYR A 39 -5.05 7.81 -3.57
CA TYR A 39 -6.32 7.84 -4.31
C TYR A 39 -7.15 9.08 -3.95
N LEU A 40 -7.30 9.37 -2.65
CA LEU A 40 -8.03 10.54 -2.18
C LEU A 40 -7.40 11.86 -2.65
N ASN A 41 -6.07 11.95 -2.65
CA ASN A 41 -5.37 13.14 -3.14
C ASN A 41 -5.58 13.34 -4.66
N MET A 42 -5.49 12.25 -5.44
CA MET A 42 -5.73 12.27 -6.88
C MET A 42 -7.17 12.64 -7.21
N PHE A 43 -8.14 12.10 -6.48
CA PHE A 43 -9.56 12.42 -6.66
C PHE A 43 -9.86 13.90 -6.45
N LEU A 44 -9.31 14.51 -5.38
CA LEU A 44 -9.48 15.94 -5.13
C LEU A 44 -8.77 16.83 -6.16
N TYR A 45 -7.61 16.38 -6.65
CA TYR A 45 -6.91 17.09 -7.71
C TYR A 45 -7.74 17.10 -9.01
N LEU A 46 -8.27 15.94 -9.41
CA LEU A 46 -9.14 15.79 -10.58
C LEU A 46 -10.43 16.61 -10.44
N SER A 47 -11.06 16.62 -9.25
CA SER A 47 -12.26 17.42 -9.01
C SER A 47 -12.01 18.93 -9.10
N ASN A 48 -10.86 19.40 -8.62
CA ASN A 48 -10.50 20.82 -8.70
C ASN A 48 -10.27 21.30 -10.14
N MET A 49 -9.75 20.42 -10.98
CA MET A 49 -9.45 20.71 -12.38
C MET A 49 -10.61 20.34 -13.32
N SER A 50 -11.75 19.88 -12.78
CA SER A 50 -12.92 19.42 -13.54
C SER A 50 -12.60 18.36 -14.61
N TYR A 51 -11.65 17.47 -14.32
CA TYR A 51 -11.32 16.36 -15.22
C TYR A 51 -12.20 15.13 -14.95
N GLU A 52 -12.24 14.23 -15.94
CA GLU A 52 -12.96 12.96 -15.84
C GLU A 52 -12.36 12.02 -14.77
N PHE A 53 -13.22 11.44 -13.94
CA PHE A 53 -12.85 10.46 -12.90
C PHE A 53 -12.41 9.09 -13.45
N PHE A 54 -12.33 8.93 -14.77
CA PHE A 54 -11.88 7.70 -15.41
C PHE A 54 -10.45 7.32 -15.00
N PHE A 55 -9.56 8.31 -14.86
CA PHE A 55 -8.18 8.07 -14.44
C PHE A 55 -8.08 7.51 -13.01
N SER A 56 -8.93 7.99 -12.09
CA SER A 56 -8.95 7.48 -10.72
C SER A 56 -9.44 6.03 -10.63
N MET A 57 -10.32 5.59 -11.55
CA MET A 57 -10.75 4.20 -11.63
C MET A 57 -9.63 3.27 -12.10
N ILE A 58 -8.85 3.70 -13.12
CA ILE A 58 -7.68 2.92 -13.57
C ILE A 58 -6.68 2.76 -12.44
N PHE A 59 -6.38 3.84 -11.70
CA PHE A 59 -5.47 3.79 -10.56
C PHE A 59 -5.89 2.75 -9.51
N LEU A 60 -7.19 2.73 -9.14
CA LEU A 60 -7.71 1.73 -8.20
C LEU A 60 -7.52 0.31 -8.71
N THR A 61 -7.84 0.02 -9.98
CA THR A 61 -7.71 -1.34 -10.53
C THR A 61 -6.27 -1.84 -10.47
N MET A 62 -5.30 -1.00 -10.85
CA MET A 62 -3.88 -1.38 -10.77
C MET A 62 -3.42 -1.61 -9.34
N SER A 63 -3.88 -0.78 -8.39
CA SER A 63 -3.51 -0.93 -6.98
C SER A 63 -4.03 -2.23 -6.35
N VAL A 64 -5.24 -2.67 -6.71
CA VAL A 64 -5.80 -3.95 -6.24
C VAL A 64 -5.02 -5.13 -6.83
N CYS A 65 -4.55 -5.03 -8.09
CA CYS A 65 -3.70 -6.04 -8.69
C CYS A 65 -2.35 -6.19 -7.95
N GLU A 66 -1.72 -5.09 -7.55
CA GLU A 66 -0.51 -5.12 -6.72
C GLU A 66 -0.76 -5.76 -5.34
N GLY A 67 -1.89 -5.43 -4.71
CA GLY A 67 -2.31 -6.07 -3.45
C GLY A 67 -2.50 -7.58 -3.58
N ALA A 68 -3.17 -8.04 -4.65
CA ALA A 68 -3.36 -9.47 -4.93
C ALA A 68 -2.03 -10.20 -5.16
N LEU A 69 -1.09 -9.58 -5.87
CA LEU A 69 0.27 -10.10 -6.04
C LEU A 69 1.01 -10.17 -4.70
N GLY A 70 0.94 -9.13 -3.87
CA GLY A 70 1.55 -9.11 -2.53
C GLY A 70 1.04 -10.23 -1.61
N LEU A 71 -0.27 -10.47 -1.61
CA LEU A 71 -0.88 -11.57 -0.86
C LEU A 71 -0.45 -12.95 -1.38
N SER A 72 -0.35 -13.12 -2.70
CA SER A 72 0.11 -14.39 -3.28
C SER A 72 1.54 -14.75 -2.86
N LEU A 73 2.42 -13.74 -2.75
CA LEU A 73 3.78 -13.91 -2.24
C LEU A 73 3.81 -14.25 -0.75
N LEU A 74 2.92 -13.65 0.05
CA LEU A 74 2.78 -14.00 1.46
C LEU A 74 2.42 -15.49 1.62
N ILE A 75 1.45 -15.99 0.84
CA ILE A 75 1.03 -17.40 0.89
C ILE A 75 2.19 -18.33 0.52
N LEU A 76 3.01 -17.96 -0.47
CA LEU A 76 4.21 -18.72 -0.83
C LEU A 76 5.23 -18.74 0.33
N MET A 77 5.45 -17.60 0.98
CA MET A 77 6.35 -17.49 2.13
C MET A 77 5.91 -18.37 3.30
N VAL A 78 4.62 -18.37 3.64
CA VAL A 78 4.08 -19.23 4.70
C VAL A 78 4.30 -20.70 4.38
N ARG A 79 4.18 -21.13 3.12
CA ARG A 79 4.40 -22.53 2.73
C ARG A 79 5.86 -22.95 2.81
N VAL A 80 6.81 -22.05 2.58
CA VAL A 80 8.26 -22.37 2.55
C VAL A 80 8.92 -22.21 3.91
N CYS A 81 8.66 -21.12 4.62
CA CYS A 81 9.30 -20.80 5.90
C CYS A 81 8.44 -21.15 7.12
N GLY A 82 7.17 -21.51 6.92
CA GLY A 82 6.22 -21.81 8.00
C GLY A 82 5.79 -20.60 8.83
N ASN A 83 6.26 -19.40 8.51
CA ASN A 83 6.09 -18.21 9.35
C ASN A 83 6.14 -16.90 8.53
N ASP A 84 5.42 -15.87 8.99
CA ASP A 84 5.25 -14.57 8.31
C ASP A 84 6.39 -13.57 8.55
N TYR A 85 7.48 -14.00 9.21
CA TYR A 85 8.55 -13.10 9.63
C TYR A 85 9.55 -12.89 8.50
N ILE A 86 9.79 -11.62 8.16
CA ILE A 86 10.74 -11.22 7.12
C ILE A 86 12.18 -11.70 7.45
N LEU A 87 12.49 -11.83 8.74
CA LEU A 87 13.82 -12.23 9.24
C LEU A 87 14.21 -13.69 8.98
N THR A 88 13.28 -14.58 8.62
CA THR A 88 13.63 -15.98 8.29
C THR A 88 14.18 -16.14 6.86
N PHE A 89 14.15 -15.08 6.04
CA PHE A 89 14.82 -15.06 4.72
C PHE A 89 16.35 -14.92 4.80
N SER A 90 16.99 -15.57 5.76
CA SER A 90 18.46 -15.60 5.82
C SER A 90 19.08 -16.56 4.79
N SER A 91 18.29 -17.44 4.15
CA SER A 91 18.71 -18.24 3.01
C SER A 91 18.58 -17.44 1.71
N LEU A 92 19.41 -16.41 1.58
CA LEU A 92 19.62 -15.68 0.31
C LEU A 92 20.68 -16.35 -0.58
N TRP A 93 21.13 -17.56 -0.21
CA TRP A 93 21.85 -18.54 -1.01
C TRP A 93 21.06 -19.85 -1.00
#